data_AF-A0A4S4NA46-F1
#
_entry.id   AF-A0A4S4NA46-F1
#
_cell.length_a   1.000
_cell.length_b   1.000
_cell.length_c   1.000
_cell.angle_alpha   90.00
_cell.angle_beta   90.00
_cell.angle_gamma   90.00
#
_symmetry.space_group_name_H-M   'P 1'
#
loop_
_entity.id
_entity.type
_entity.pdbx_description
1 polymer ?
#
loop_
_entity_poly.entity_id
_entity_poly.type
_entity_poly.pdbx_seq_one_letter_code
_entity_poly.pdbx_strand_id
1 'polypeptide(L)'
;MTDIVILTGAGISAESGLGTFRDEGGLWAQHRIEDVATPEGFARNPQLVTEFYNARRAQAATAKANAAHEALARLESALDGSVTIVTQNVDGLHEQAGARNVLHMHGQLDQALCAVCDHRWAAPLEMVPGMACPSCSAPAARPDIVWFGEIPYHMDEIEQVLSQADIFVSIGTSGNVYPAAGFVQAARAYGAHTVELNLEPSEGASLFAEQHVGRATQIVPQWVNRLLRDAA
;
A
#
# COMPACT_ATOMS: atom_id res chain seq x y z
N MET A 1 5.19 -23.21 -12.22
CA MET A 1 5.57 -21.82 -11.94
C MET A 1 4.34 -20.96 -12.14
N THR A 2 3.81 -20.46 -11.03
CA THR A 2 2.60 -19.61 -10.99
C THR A 2 3.01 -18.20 -10.58
N ASP A 3 2.60 -17.20 -11.36
CA ASP A 3 2.90 -15.79 -11.07
C ASP A 3 1.69 -15.10 -10.43
N ILE A 4 1.87 -14.58 -9.22
CA ILE A 4 0.80 -13.96 -8.43
C ILE A 4 1.13 -12.48 -8.19
N VAL A 5 0.20 -11.60 -8.56
CA VAL A 5 0.26 -10.19 -8.20
C VAL A 5 -0.79 -9.90 -7.12
N ILE A 6 -0.33 -9.31 -6.01
CA ILE A 6 -1.15 -9.01 -4.85
C ILE A 6 -1.24 -7.49 -4.71
N LEU A 7 -2.42 -6.91 -4.94
CA LEU A 7 -2.70 -5.52 -4.58
C LEU A 7 -3.20 -5.44 -3.14
N THR A 8 -2.52 -4.73 -2.26
CA THR A 8 -3.01 -4.49 -0.88
C THR A 8 -3.36 -3.03 -0.63
N GLY A 9 -4.45 -2.80 0.12
CA GLY A 9 -4.86 -1.49 0.62
C GLY A 9 -4.97 -1.44 2.15
N ALA A 10 -5.47 -0.33 2.67
CA ALA A 10 -5.45 -0.05 4.11
C ALA A 10 -6.18 -1.09 4.96
N GLY A 11 -7.16 -1.81 4.39
CA GLY A 11 -7.92 -2.84 5.08
C GLY A 11 -7.06 -4.02 5.58
N ILE A 12 -5.92 -4.32 4.97
CA ILE A 12 -5.01 -5.37 5.47
C ILE A 12 -4.32 -4.95 6.78
N SER A 13 -4.07 -3.65 6.97
CA SER A 13 -3.37 -3.07 8.12
C SER A 13 -4.33 -2.60 9.23
N ALA A 14 -5.64 -2.61 8.99
CA ALA A 14 -6.65 -2.18 9.97
C ALA A 14 -6.55 -2.97 11.29
N GLU A 15 -6.39 -4.29 11.21
CA GLU A 15 -6.26 -5.17 12.39
C GLU A 15 -4.89 -5.06 13.08
N SER A 16 -3.95 -4.29 12.50
CA SER A 16 -2.66 -3.91 13.11
C SER A 16 -2.73 -2.57 13.86
N GLY A 17 -3.93 -1.98 14.00
CA GLY A 17 -4.13 -0.69 14.65
C GLY A 17 -3.83 0.51 13.76
N LEU A 18 -3.56 0.29 12.47
CA LEU A 18 -3.41 1.34 11.47
C LEU A 18 -4.76 1.54 10.80
N GLY A 19 -5.54 2.49 11.33
CA GLY A 19 -6.87 2.76 10.80
C GLY A 19 -6.87 3.14 9.31
N THR A 20 -7.98 2.89 8.64
CA THR A 20 -8.18 3.19 7.22
C THR A 20 -8.57 4.66 7.00
N PHE A 21 -8.62 5.10 5.73
CA PHE A 21 -9.17 6.41 5.35
C PHE A 21 -10.64 6.62 5.76
N ARG A 22 -11.37 5.52 5.98
CA ARG A 22 -12.81 5.53 6.26
C ARG A 22 -13.14 5.30 7.74
N ASP A 23 -12.14 5.08 8.59
CA ASP A 23 -12.36 4.76 10.00
C ASP A 23 -12.88 5.99 10.75
N GLU A 24 -14.08 5.86 11.31
CA GLU A 24 -14.67 6.89 12.16
C GLU A 24 -13.77 7.15 13.38
N GLY A 25 -13.39 8.42 13.59
CA GLY A 25 -12.52 8.83 14.69
C GLY A 25 -11.02 8.60 14.46
N GLY A 26 -10.61 8.00 13.33
CA GLY A 26 -9.22 7.87 12.93
C GLY A 26 -8.56 9.21 12.59
N LEU A 27 -7.23 9.23 12.41
CA LEU A 27 -6.49 10.47 12.07
C LEU A 27 -7.05 11.12 10.79
N TRP A 28 -7.48 10.32 9.82
CA TRP A 28 -8.10 10.79 8.58
C TRP A 28 -9.46 11.47 8.81
N ALA A 29 -10.26 11.05 9.80
CA ALA A 29 -11.55 11.67 10.10
C ALA A 29 -11.41 13.08 10.70
N GLN A 30 -10.21 13.45 11.16
CA GLN A 30 -9.91 14.75 11.76
C GLN A 30 -9.46 15.79 10.74
N HIS A 31 -9.18 15.38 9.50
CA HIS A 31 -8.65 16.25 8.45
C HIS A 31 -9.38 16.04 7.12
N ARG A 32 -9.49 17.11 6.32
CA ARG A 32 -9.91 16.99 4.92
C ARG A 32 -8.74 16.43 4.11
N ILE A 33 -8.99 15.47 3.23
CA ILE A 33 -7.95 14.81 2.43
C ILE A 33 -7.15 15.85 1.63
N GLU A 34 -7.83 16.82 1.04
CA GLU A 34 -7.24 17.89 0.25
C GLU A 34 -6.28 18.80 1.04
N ASP A 35 -6.38 18.84 2.38
CA ASP A 35 -5.51 19.67 3.20
C ASP A 35 -4.21 18.94 3.59
N VAL A 36 -4.19 17.60 3.57
CA VAL A 36 -3.07 16.80 4.07
C VAL A 36 -2.45 15.84 3.06
N ALA A 37 -3.12 15.57 1.94
CA ALA A 37 -2.71 14.58 0.95
C ALA A 37 -2.76 15.12 -0.50
N THR A 38 -2.45 16.40 -0.69
CA THR A 38 -2.28 17.03 -2.02
C THR A 38 -1.03 17.93 -2.04
N PRO A 39 -0.38 18.12 -3.19
CA PRO A 39 0.68 19.11 -3.34
C PRO A 39 0.22 20.53 -2.95
N GLU A 40 -1.02 20.89 -3.29
CA GLU A 40 -1.61 22.18 -2.96
C GLU A 40 -1.83 22.36 -1.45
N GLY A 41 -2.26 21.30 -0.76
CA GLY A 41 -2.39 21.27 0.71
C GLY A 41 -1.04 21.49 1.38
N PHE A 42 0.00 20.78 0.93
CA PHE A 42 1.36 20.97 1.42
C PHE A 42 1.90 22.38 1.16
N ALA A 43 1.70 22.92 -0.04
CA ALA A 43 2.12 24.29 -0.35
C ALA A 43 1.38 25.33 0.49
N ARG A 44 0.10 25.09 0.79
CA ARG A 44 -0.74 25.99 1.60
C ARG A 44 -0.37 25.98 3.08
N ASN A 45 -0.12 24.80 3.65
CA ASN A 45 0.21 24.64 5.05
C ASN A 45 1.18 23.46 5.29
N PRO A 46 2.49 23.64 5.04
CA PRO A 46 3.46 22.56 5.15
C PRO A 46 3.63 22.07 6.59
N GLN A 47 3.33 22.93 7.58
CA GLN A 47 3.33 22.56 9.00
C GLN A 47 2.25 21.52 9.29
N LEU A 48 1.00 21.79 8.92
CA LEU A 48 -0.11 20.85 9.12
C LEU A 48 0.17 19.49 8.49
N VAL A 49 0.62 19.48 7.24
CA VAL A 49 0.91 18.23 6.53
C VAL A 49 2.07 17.47 7.19
N THR A 50 3.12 18.19 7.59
CA THR A 50 4.28 17.57 8.25
C THR A 50 3.89 16.98 9.61
N GLU A 51 3.10 17.70 10.41
CA GLU A 51 2.57 17.22 11.69
C GLU A 51 1.66 16.00 11.50
N PHE A 52 0.79 16.01 10.48
CA PHE A 52 -0.04 14.87 10.11
C PHE A 52 0.80 13.63 9.81
N TYR A 53 1.83 13.76 8.96
CA TYR A 53 2.69 12.62 8.61
C TYR A 53 3.65 12.21 9.75
N ASN A 54 4.06 13.12 10.64
CA ASN A 54 4.76 12.77 11.88
C ASN A 54 3.88 11.89 12.77
N ALA A 55 2.62 12.25 12.96
CA ALA A 55 1.66 11.44 13.73
C ALA A 55 1.45 10.05 13.09
N ARG A 56 1.33 9.99 11.76
CA ARG A 56 1.25 8.72 11.01
C ARG A 56 2.50 7.86 11.19
N ARG A 57 3.70 8.44 11.10
CA ARG A 57 4.97 7.74 11.36
C ARG A 57 5.01 7.17 12.77
N ALA A 58 4.64 7.97 13.77
CA ALA A 58 4.61 7.52 15.17
C ALA A 58 3.65 6.34 15.37
N GLN A 59 2.46 6.38 14.77
CA GLN A 59 1.52 5.25 14.79
C GLN A 59 2.13 4.01 14.12
N ALA A 60 2.65 4.15 12.89
CA ALA A 60 3.26 3.06 12.12
C ALA A 60 4.44 2.40 12.85
N ALA A 61 5.29 3.19 13.52
CA ALA A 61 6.44 2.69 14.27
C ALA A 61 6.05 1.73 15.43
N THR A 62 4.83 1.85 15.96
CA THR A 62 4.33 0.99 17.04
C THR A 62 3.50 -0.19 16.54
N ALA A 63 3.06 -0.15 15.28
CA ALA A 63 2.25 -1.21 14.69
C ALA A 63 3.06 -2.49 14.47
N LYS A 64 2.34 -3.61 14.41
CA LYS A 64 2.91 -4.93 14.14
C LYS A 64 2.20 -5.60 12.99
N ALA A 65 2.97 -6.30 12.17
CA ALA A 65 2.47 -7.21 11.16
C ALA A 65 1.46 -8.16 11.81
N ASN A 66 0.36 -8.40 11.11
CA ASN A 66 -0.68 -9.32 11.55
C ASN A 66 -0.65 -10.59 10.71
N ALA A 67 -1.51 -11.55 11.05
CA ALA A 67 -1.58 -12.85 10.38
C ALA A 67 -1.77 -12.77 8.85
N ALA A 68 -2.39 -11.71 8.32
CA ALA A 68 -2.51 -11.52 6.87
C ALA A 68 -1.14 -11.23 6.23
N HIS A 69 -0.38 -10.31 6.79
CA HIS A 69 0.97 -9.98 6.31
C HIS A 69 1.90 -11.19 6.39
N GLU A 70 1.89 -11.89 7.53
CA GLU A 70 2.68 -13.12 7.74
C GLU A 70 2.31 -14.22 6.72
N ALA A 71 1.02 -14.35 6.40
CA ALA A 71 0.57 -15.31 5.40
C ALA A 71 1.08 -14.96 3.99
N LEU A 72 1.11 -13.67 3.61
CA LEU A 72 1.62 -13.24 2.32
C LEU A 72 3.14 -13.44 2.18
N ALA A 73 3.91 -13.10 3.23
CA ALA A 73 5.35 -13.38 3.26
C ALA A 73 5.65 -14.89 3.16
N ARG A 74 4.82 -15.72 3.80
CA ARG A 74 4.91 -17.17 3.66
C ARG A 74 4.54 -17.64 2.25
N LEU A 75 3.53 -17.05 1.61
CA LEU A 75 3.16 -17.37 0.23
C LEU A 75 4.33 -17.07 -0.71
N GLU A 76 4.94 -15.88 -0.60
CA GLU A 76 6.12 -15.49 -1.39
C GLU A 76 7.28 -16.47 -1.23
N SER A 77 7.54 -16.93 -0.01
CA SER A 77 8.69 -17.83 0.25
C SER A 77 8.46 -19.29 -0.15
N ALA A 78 7.21 -19.74 -0.18
CA ALA A 78 6.87 -21.16 -0.36
C ALA A 78 6.32 -21.53 -1.75
N LEU A 79 5.86 -20.55 -2.54
CA LEU A 79 5.28 -20.80 -3.86
C LEU A 79 6.37 -21.22 -4.88
N ASP A 80 6.09 -22.25 -5.68
CA ASP A 80 6.86 -22.54 -6.90
C ASP A 80 6.44 -21.57 -8.01
N GLY A 81 7.02 -20.36 -8.00
CA GLY A 81 6.68 -19.27 -8.89
C GLY A 81 7.11 -17.92 -8.33
N SER A 82 6.41 -16.85 -8.72
CA SER A 82 6.67 -15.51 -8.20
C SER A 82 5.45 -14.91 -7.48
N VAL A 83 5.72 -14.11 -6.46
CA VAL A 83 4.71 -13.31 -5.77
C VAL A 83 5.23 -11.88 -5.73
N THR A 84 4.48 -10.94 -6.28
CA THR A 84 4.76 -9.51 -6.20
C THR A 84 3.65 -8.82 -5.43
N ILE A 85 3.99 -8.19 -4.32
CA ILE A 85 3.05 -7.40 -3.52
C ILE A 85 3.13 -5.96 -3.97
N VAL A 86 2.09 -5.47 -4.62
CA VAL A 86 1.89 -4.04 -4.91
C VAL A 86 1.04 -3.46 -3.78
N THR A 87 1.56 -2.52 -3.01
CA THR A 87 0.85 -1.97 -1.86
C THR A 87 0.54 -0.48 -2.03
N GLN A 88 -0.72 -0.13 -1.82
CA GLN A 88 -1.16 1.26 -1.66
C GLN A 88 -0.83 1.81 -0.27
N ASN A 89 -0.46 0.92 0.67
CA ASN A 89 -0.10 1.32 2.01
C ASN A 89 1.30 1.91 2.04
N VAL A 90 1.46 2.83 2.97
CA VAL A 90 2.71 3.58 3.20
C VAL A 90 3.39 3.16 4.51
N ASP A 91 2.86 2.14 5.18
CA ASP A 91 3.49 1.46 6.31
C ASP A 91 4.45 0.36 5.83
N GLY A 92 5.35 -0.13 6.71
CA GLY A 92 6.31 -1.19 6.39
C GLY A 92 5.93 -2.57 6.94
N LEU A 93 4.63 -2.87 7.08
CA LEU A 93 4.19 -4.11 7.74
C LEU A 93 4.41 -5.38 6.90
N HIS A 94 4.48 -5.27 5.57
CA HIS A 94 4.81 -6.40 4.69
C HIS A 94 6.26 -6.84 4.89
N GLU A 95 7.19 -5.88 4.88
CA GLU A 95 8.61 -6.12 5.12
C GLU A 95 8.84 -6.64 6.54
N GLN A 96 8.13 -6.07 7.53
CA GLN A 96 8.19 -6.55 8.92
C GLN A 96 7.74 -8.01 9.04
N ALA A 97 6.78 -8.46 8.21
CA ALA A 97 6.33 -9.85 8.15
C ALA A 97 7.29 -10.78 7.39
N GLY A 98 8.30 -10.23 6.72
CA GLY A 98 9.31 -10.97 5.96
C GLY A 98 9.09 -11.01 4.44
N ALA A 99 8.14 -10.25 3.91
CA ALA A 99 8.00 -10.09 2.46
C ALA A 99 9.21 -9.32 1.88
N ARG A 100 9.66 -9.70 0.69
CA ARG A 100 10.85 -9.09 0.05
C ARG A 100 10.54 -8.44 -1.28
N ASN A 101 9.55 -8.95 -2.01
CA ASN A 101 9.14 -8.41 -3.31
C ASN A 101 7.91 -7.50 -3.16
N VAL A 102 8.14 -6.30 -2.63
CA VAL A 102 7.09 -5.31 -2.33
C VAL A 102 7.32 -4.02 -3.13
N LEU A 103 6.28 -3.57 -3.84
CA LEU A 103 6.24 -2.33 -4.60
C LEU A 103 5.32 -1.33 -3.90
N HIS A 104 5.92 -0.33 -3.24
CA HIS A 104 5.19 0.77 -2.58
C HIS A 104 4.76 1.82 -3.59
N MET A 105 3.60 1.63 -4.21
CA MET A 105 3.14 2.55 -5.26
C MET A 105 2.82 3.95 -4.74
N HIS A 106 2.54 4.11 -3.44
CA HIS A 106 2.25 5.41 -2.82
C HIS A 106 3.36 5.95 -1.90
N GLY A 107 4.57 5.41 -2.01
CA GLY A 107 5.69 5.78 -1.15
C GLY A 107 5.63 5.16 0.24
N GLN A 108 6.44 5.66 1.15
CA GLN A 108 6.69 5.05 2.47
C GLN A 108 6.82 6.12 3.55
N LEU A 109 6.20 5.89 4.71
CA LEU A 109 6.20 6.83 5.84
C LEU A 109 7.59 7.04 6.44
N ASP A 110 8.45 6.03 6.39
CA ASP A 110 9.82 6.07 6.91
C ASP A 110 10.82 6.68 5.91
N GLN A 111 10.34 7.19 4.76
CA GLN A 111 11.16 7.87 3.76
C GLN A 111 10.81 9.36 3.66
N ALA A 112 11.83 10.15 3.33
CA ALA A 112 11.74 11.57 3.00
C ALA A 112 12.24 11.79 1.58
N LEU A 113 11.65 12.79 0.91
CA LEU A 113 11.92 13.17 -0.46
C LEU A 113 12.31 14.65 -0.53
N CYS A 114 13.34 14.97 -1.29
CA CYS A 114 13.62 16.36 -1.67
C CYS A 114 12.80 16.74 -2.90
N ALA A 115 11.93 17.74 -2.77
CA ALA A 115 11.12 18.27 -3.87
C ALA A 115 11.91 19.07 -4.93
N VAL A 116 13.24 19.08 -4.87
CA VAL A 116 14.12 19.82 -5.80
C VAL A 116 15.05 18.91 -6.58
N CYS A 117 15.66 17.90 -5.94
CA CYS A 117 16.63 17.01 -6.59
C CYS A 117 16.24 15.53 -6.54
N ASP A 118 15.04 15.20 -6.08
CA ASP A 118 14.48 13.84 -5.98
C ASP A 118 15.27 12.86 -5.10
N HIS A 119 16.26 13.37 -4.35
CA HIS A 119 16.99 12.55 -3.39
C HIS A 119 16.03 12.01 -2.32
N ARG A 120 16.17 10.72 -2.01
CA ARG A 120 15.40 10.01 -1.00
C ARG A 120 16.30 9.52 0.11
N TRP A 121 15.82 9.60 1.35
CA TRP A 121 16.55 9.14 2.54
C TRP A 121 15.59 8.73 3.64
N ALA A 122 16.09 7.95 4.59
CA ALA A 122 15.32 7.57 5.78
C ALA A 122 14.87 8.82 6.55
N ALA A 123 13.57 8.98 6.71
CA ALA A 123 12.99 10.09 7.44
C ALA A 123 13.21 9.91 8.96
N PRO A 124 13.54 10.98 9.69
CA PRO A 124 13.41 10.97 11.14
C PRO A 124 11.94 10.79 11.54
N LEU A 125 11.70 10.33 12.77
CA LEU A 125 10.35 10.18 13.31
C LEU A 125 9.57 11.50 13.23
N GLU A 126 10.25 12.61 13.56
CA GLU A 126 9.76 13.97 13.44
C GLU A 126 10.52 14.73 12.36
N MET A 127 9.82 15.11 11.30
CA MET A 127 10.27 16.10 10.33
C MET A 127 9.76 17.48 10.71
N VAL A 128 10.42 18.51 10.19
CA VAL A 128 9.98 19.90 10.31
C VAL A 128 9.91 20.55 8.92
N PRO A 129 8.98 21.48 8.68
CA PRO A 129 8.94 22.23 7.44
C PRO A 129 10.27 22.93 7.15
N GLY A 130 10.71 22.89 5.90
CA GLY A 130 11.97 23.52 5.48
C GLY A 130 13.23 22.75 5.89
N MET A 131 13.10 21.51 6.38
CA MET A 131 14.25 20.63 6.62
C MET A 131 15.09 20.51 5.34
N ALA A 132 16.41 20.67 5.49
CA ALA A 132 17.35 20.68 4.38
C ALA A 132 17.57 19.28 3.82
N CYS A 133 17.61 19.16 2.50
CA CYS A 133 18.01 17.93 1.83
C CYS A 133 19.48 17.61 2.13
N PRO A 134 19.81 16.37 2.54
CA PRO A 134 21.19 15.98 2.82
C PRO A 134 22.08 15.93 1.56
N SER A 135 21.49 15.89 0.36
CA SER A 135 22.22 15.84 -0.91
C SER A 135 22.48 17.22 -1.52
N CYS A 136 21.46 18.09 -1.59
CA CYS A 136 21.57 19.39 -2.27
C CYS A 136 21.42 20.61 -1.35
N SER A 137 21.22 20.40 -0.05
CA SER A 137 21.01 21.44 0.98
C SER A 137 19.79 22.34 0.80
N ALA A 138 18.95 22.13 -0.22
CA ALA A 138 17.71 22.88 -0.39
C ALA A 138 16.74 22.60 0.77
N PRO A 139 16.04 23.62 1.33
CA PRO A 139 15.06 23.46 2.41
C PRO A 139 13.72 22.92 1.88
N ALA A 140 13.78 21.77 1.22
CA ALA A 140 12.70 21.22 0.39
C ALA A 140 12.39 19.76 0.72
N ALA A 141 12.73 19.30 1.93
CA ALA A 141 12.32 17.98 2.39
C ALA A 141 10.80 17.92 2.61
N ARG A 142 10.20 16.82 2.17
CA ARG A 142 8.81 16.44 2.41
C ARG A 142 8.73 14.93 2.71
N PRO A 143 7.63 14.43 3.28
CA PRO A 143 7.37 12.99 3.32
C PRO A 143 7.42 12.40 1.91
N ASP A 144 8.06 11.23 1.75
CA ASP A 144 8.07 10.50 0.48
C ASP A 144 6.79 9.69 0.32
N ILE A 145 5.69 10.42 0.14
CA ILE A 145 4.34 9.92 -0.02
C ILE A 145 3.80 10.50 -1.31
N VAL A 146 3.21 9.65 -2.14
CA VAL A 146 2.50 10.07 -3.35
C VAL A 146 1.16 10.66 -2.91
N TRP A 147 0.94 11.92 -3.26
CA TRP A 147 -0.30 12.62 -2.98
C TRP A 147 -1.29 12.52 -4.13
N PHE A 148 -2.56 12.83 -3.86
CA PHE A 148 -3.56 12.95 -4.92
C PHE A 148 -3.12 14.02 -5.93
N GLY A 149 -3.13 13.64 -7.21
CA GLY A 149 -2.63 14.47 -8.31
C GLY A 149 -1.18 14.14 -8.73
N GLU A 150 -0.44 13.37 -7.93
CA GLU A 150 0.89 12.87 -8.29
C GLU A 150 0.81 11.48 -8.94
N ILE A 151 1.85 11.13 -9.70
CA ILE A 151 1.95 9.82 -10.35
C ILE A 151 2.46 8.80 -9.32
N PRO A 152 1.78 7.65 -9.14
CA PRO A 152 2.28 6.57 -8.29
C PRO A 152 3.64 6.04 -8.75
N TYR A 153 4.40 5.48 -7.82
CA TYR A 153 5.68 4.87 -8.13
C TYR A 153 5.51 3.49 -8.78
N HIS A 154 6.56 3.04 -9.46
CA HIS A 154 6.66 1.69 -10.05
C HIS A 154 5.61 1.36 -11.12
N MET A 155 4.93 2.33 -11.72
CA MET A 155 3.82 2.04 -12.66
C MET A 155 4.21 1.15 -13.84
N ASP A 156 5.40 1.34 -14.43
CA ASP A 156 5.89 0.50 -15.53
C ASP A 156 6.14 -0.95 -15.08
N GLU A 157 6.73 -1.12 -13.90
CA GLU A 157 7.00 -2.44 -13.30
C GLU A 157 5.70 -3.15 -12.90
N ILE A 158 4.75 -2.40 -12.33
CA ILE A 158 3.41 -2.89 -11.98
C ILE A 158 2.66 -3.36 -13.23
N GLU A 159 2.66 -2.58 -14.32
CA GLU A 159 2.06 -2.98 -15.59
C GLU A 159 2.70 -4.27 -16.13
N GLN A 160 4.04 -4.36 -16.05
CA GLN A 160 4.76 -5.55 -16.48
C GLN A 160 4.34 -6.80 -15.71
N VAL A 161 4.31 -6.75 -14.37
CA VAL A 161 3.91 -7.93 -13.57
C VAL A 161 2.44 -8.26 -13.73
N LEU A 162 1.56 -7.25 -13.89
CA LEU A 162 0.13 -7.48 -14.16
C LEU A 162 -0.08 -8.20 -15.51
N SER A 163 0.76 -7.92 -16.51
CA SER A 163 0.68 -8.58 -17.83
C SER A 163 1.09 -10.05 -17.84
N GLN A 164 1.79 -10.50 -16.79
CA GLN A 164 2.34 -11.85 -16.66
C GLN A 164 1.62 -12.67 -15.59
N ALA A 165 0.75 -12.06 -14.80
CA ALA A 165 0.10 -12.70 -13.66
C ALA A 165 -0.88 -13.79 -14.10
N ASP A 166 -0.74 -14.98 -13.52
CA ASP A 166 -1.76 -16.03 -13.57
C ASP A 166 -2.91 -15.72 -12.60
N ILE A 167 -2.57 -15.13 -11.44
CA ILE A 167 -3.52 -14.76 -10.39
C ILE A 167 -3.28 -13.31 -9.99
N PHE A 168 -4.35 -12.52 -10.02
CA PHE A 168 -4.37 -11.20 -9.39
C PHE A 168 -5.30 -11.23 -8.19
N VAL A 169 -4.81 -10.81 -7.02
CA VAL A 169 -5.61 -10.70 -5.81
C VAL A 169 -5.60 -9.28 -5.27
N SER A 170 -6.78 -8.74 -4.98
CA SER A 170 -6.95 -7.45 -4.28
C SER A 170 -7.36 -7.70 -2.83
N ILE A 171 -6.63 -7.12 -1.88
CA ILE A 171 -6.81 -7.35 -0.45
C ILE A 171 -7.02 -6.03 0.28
N GLY A 172 -8.16 -5.90 0.96
CA GLY A 172 -8.40 -4.76 1.85
C GLY A 172 -8.43 -3.39 1.13
N THR A 173 -8.98 -3.33 -0.09
CA THR A 173 -9.06 -2.09 -0.87
C THR A 173 -10.50 -1.58 -0.97
N SER A 174 -10.70 -0.27 -1.11
CA SER A 174 -12.04 0.31 -1.33
C SER A 174 -12.51 0.26 -2.78
N GLY A 175 -11.58 0.08 -3.74
CA GLY A 175 -11.87 0.12 -5.18
C GLY A 175 -12.14 1.51 -5.75
N ASN A 176 -11.83 2.59 -5.01
CA ASN A 176 -12.12 3.97 -5.43
C ASN A 176 -10.87 4.85 -5.68
N VAL A 177 -9.67 4.35 -5.40
CA VAL A 177 -8.41 5.07 -5.61
C VAL A 177 -7.77 4.60 -6.92
N TYR A 178 -7.70 5.49 -7.90
CA TYR A 178 -7.05 5.23 -9.19
C TYR A 178 -5.60 5.69 -9.17
N PRO A 179 -4.69 4.99 -9.90
CA PRO A 179 -4.95 3.91 -10.85
C PRO A 179 -5.13 2.51 -10.25
N ALA A 180 -4.84 2.30 -8.96
CA ALA A 180 -4.83 0.98 -8.32
C ALA A 180 -6.15 0.20 -8.49
N ALA A 181 -7.30 0.89 -8.37
CA ALA A 181 -8.63 0.31 -8.58
C ALA A 181 -8.83 -0.28 -10.00
N GLY A 182 -8.07 0.19 -10.99
CA GLY A 182 -8.10 -0.31 -12.36
C GLY A 182 -7.28 -1.59 -12.60
N PHE A 183 -6.40 -1.98 -11.67
CA PHE A 183 -5.50 -3.12 -11.87
C PHE A 183 -6.24 -4.45 -12.07
N VAL A 184 -7.41 -4.62 -11.45
CA VAL A 184 -8.26 -5.79 -11.69
C VAL A 184 -8.71 -5.89 -13.15
N GLN A 185 -8.99 -4.77 -13.81
CA GLN A 185 -9.39 -4.75 -15.22
C GLN A 185 -8.21 -5.10 -16.12
N ALA A 186 -7.03 -4.54 -15.84
CA ALA A 186 -5.80 -4.84 -16.56
C ALA A 186 -5.42 -6.32 -16.45
N ALA A 187 -5.33 -6.85 -15.22
CA ALA A 187 -5.03 -8.25 -14.97
C ALA A 187 -6.02 -9.19 -15.68
N ARG A 188 -7.32 -8.88 -15.61
CA ARG A 188 -8.36 -9.63 -16.32
C ARG A 188 -8.20 -9.58 -17.84
N ALA A 189 -7.81 -8.43 -18.39
CA ALA A 189 -7.57 -8.28 -19.82
C ALA A 189 -6.36 -9.12 -20.30
N TYR A 190 -5.37 -9.30 -19.43
CA TYR A 190 -4.21 -10.18 -19.66
C TYR A 190 -4.50 -11.68 -19.36
N GLY A 191 -5.67 -12.00 -18.80
CA GLY A 191 -6.13 -13.38 -18.61
C GLY A 191 -5.95 -13.93 -17.19
N ALA A 192 -5.55 -13.12 -16.22
CA ALA A 192 -5.38 -13.54 -14.83
C ALA A 192 -6.71 -13.94 -14.18
N HIS A 193 -6.69 -14.94 -13.31
CA HIS A 193 -7.79 -15.21 -12.37
C HIS A 193 -7.81 -14.13 -11.29
N THR A 194 -8.95 -13.47 -11.11
CA THR A 194 -9.08 -12.31 -10.24
C THR A 194 -9.79 -12.65 -8.93
N VAL A 195 -9.13 -12.39 -7.81
CA VAL A 195 -9.64 -12.68 -6.46
C VAL A 195 -9.76 -11.40 -5.64
N GLU A 196 -10.85 -11.23 -4.91
CA GLU A 196 -11.01 -10.19 -3.90
C GLU A 196 -11.06 -10.81 -2.50
N LEU A 197 -10.23 -10.30 -1.58
CA LEU A 197 -10.25 -10.64 -0.15
C LEU A 197 -10.51 -9.35 0.64
N ASN A 198 -11.73 -9.15 1.11
CA ASN A 198 -12.09 -7.86 1.70
C ASN A 198 -13.07 -7.97 2.86
N LEU A 199 -13.06 -6.98 3.76
CA LEU A 199 -14.03 -6.95 4.86
C LEU A 199 -15.45 -6.67 4.34
N GLU A 200 -15.54 -5.80 3.34
CA GLU A 200 -16.76 -5.45 2.61
C GLU A 200 -16.42 -5.43 1.11
N PRO A 201 -17.36 -5.76 0.20
CA PRO A 201 -17.10 -5.69 -1.24
C PRO A 201 -16.65 -4.28 -1.68
N SER A 202 -15.62 -4.19 -2.54
CA SER A 202 -15.19 -2.91 -3.11
C SER A 202 -16.17 -2.38 -4.16
N GLU A 203 -16.04 -1.11 -4.56
CA GLU A 203 -16.83 -0.54 -5.66
C GLU A 203 -16.66 -1.32 -6.99
N GLY A 204 -15.51 -1.99 -7.17
CA GLY A 204 -15.19 -2.82 -8.33
C GLY A 204 -15.47 -4.31 -8.15
N ALA A 205 -16.14 -4.74 -7.07
CA ALA A 205 -16.28 -6.15 -6.71
C ALA A 205 -16.72 -7.06 -7.88
N SER A 206 -17.68 -6.60 -8.71
CA SER A 206 -18.20 -7.35 -9.87
C SER A 206 -17.15 -7.70 -10.95
N LEU A 207 -15.96 -7.10 -10.90
CA LEU A 207 -14.86 -7.39 -11.82
C LEU A 207 -14.08 -8.64 -11.44
N PHE A 208 -14.17 -9.09 -10.18
CA PHE A 208 -13.46 -10.24 -9.65
C PHE A 208 -14.21 -11.55 -9.92
N ALA A 209 -13.46 -12.58 -10.31
CA ALA A 209 -13.99 -13.93 -10.54
C ALA A 209 -14.27 -14.70 -9.25
N GLU A 210 -13.53 -14.40 -8.17
CA GLU A 210 -13.66 -15.00 -6.85
C GLU A 210 -13.65 -13.92 -5.77
N GLN A 211 -14.49 -14.05 -4.74
CA GLN A 211 -14.60 -13.08 -3.65
C GLN A 211 -14.69 -13.80 -2.31
N HIS A 212 -13.98 -13.28 -1.30
CA HIS A 212 -14.04 -13.72 0.09
C HIS A 212 -14.29 -12.53 0.98
N VAL A 213 -15.38 -12.59 1.74
CA VAL A 213 -15.78 -11.51 2.65
C VAL A 213 -15.42 -11.91 4.08
N GLY A 214 -14.61 -11.09 4.75
CA GLY A 214 -14.23 -11.30 6.13
C GLY A 214 -12.98 -10.53 6.57
N ARG A 215 -12.59 -10.72 7.83
CA ARG A 215 -11.39 -10.11 8.40
C ARG A 215 -10.14 -10.60 7.68
N ALA A 216 -9.24 -9.68 7.32
CA ALA A 216 -8.02 -9.99 6.59
C ALA A 216 -7.18 -11.06 7.32
N THR A 217 -7.07 -10.96 8.65
CA THR A 217 -6.36 -11.93 9.51
C THR A 217 -6.94 -13.34 9.49
N GLN A 218 -8.13 -13.54 8.92
CA GLN A 218 -8.78 -14.83 8.78
C GLN A 218 -8.78 -15.32 7.34
N ILE A 219 -9.28 -14.49 6.41
CA ILE A 219 -9.49 -14.92 5.02
C ILE A 219 -8.18 -15.01 4.22
N VAL A 220 -7.20 -14.14 4.49
CA VAL A 220 -5.91 -14.16 3.79
C VAL A 220 -5.12 -15.42 4.13
N PRO A 221 -4.92 -15.80 5.42
CA PRO A 221 -4.29 -17.08 5.75
C PRO A 221 -5.01 -18.30 5.19
N GLN A 222 -6.34 -18.30 5.18
CA GLN A 222 -7.14 -19.40 4.63
C GLN A 222 -6.94 -19.55 3.11
N TRP A 223 -6.93 -18.43 2.38
CA TRP A 223 -6.67 -18.41 0.94
C TRP A 223 -5.25 -18.88 0.62
N VAL A 224 -4.23 -18.35 1.32
CA VAL A 224 -2.83 -18.80 1.18
C VAL A 224 -2.69 -20.30 1.45
N ASN A 225 -3.31 -20.81 2.53
CA ASN A 225 -3.27 -22.23 2.87
C ASN A 225 -3.93 -23.11 1.79
N ARG A 226 -4.95 -22.63 1.08
CA ARG A 226 -5.54 -23.38 -0.04
C ARG A 226 -4.58 -23.42 -1.22
N LEU A 227 -4.06 -22.27 -1.66
CA LEU A 227 -3.10 -22.19 -2.76
C LEU A 227 -1.87 -23.08 -2.57
N LEU A 228 -1.24 -23.03 -1.39
CA LEU A 228 -0.05 -23.84 -1.11
C LEU A 228 -0.34 -25.34 -1.00
N ARG A 229 -1.59 -25.74 -0.70
CA ARG A 229 -2.00 -27.16 -0.72
C ARG A 229 -2.26 -27.66 -2.13
N ASP A 230 -2.83 -26.82 -2.99
CA ASP A 230 -3.13 -27.19 -4.37
C ASP A 230 -1.87 -27.21 -5.26
N ALA A 231 -0.82 -26.51 -4.84
CA ALA A 231 0.48 -26.48 -5.51
C ALA A 231 1.46 -27.59 -5.06
N ALA A 232 1.13 -28.34 -4.00
CA ALA A 232 1.96 -29.42 -3.43
C ALA A 232 1.61 -30.79 -4.04
#